data_AF-A0A835H2G5-F1
#
_entry.id   AF-A0A835H2G5-F1
#
_cell.length_a   1.000
_cell.length_b   1.000
_cell.length_c   1.000
_cell.angle_alpha   90.00
_cell.angle_beta   90.00
_cell.angle_gamma   90.00
#
_symmetry.space_group_name_H-M   'P 1'
#
loop_
_entity.id
_entity.type
_entity.pdbx_description
1 polymer ?
#
loop_
_entity_poly.entity_id
_entity_poly.type
_entity_poly.pdbx_seq_one_letter_code
_entity_poly.pdbx_strand_id
1 'polypeptide(L)'
;MMRSLIFIGPTFYQRLIHMAEDKVKFRNTGPVHPLTRQPVADRKRFGGVKFGEMERDCLLAHGAAANLHERLFTLSDFSHMGQSFSVRSYSVREFL
;
A
#
# COMPACT_ATOMS: atom_id res chain seq x y z
N MET A 1 35.63 -5.69 28.37
CA MET A 1 36.89 -5.43 27.63
C MET A 1 36.85 -6.24 26.35
N MET A 2 37.01 -5.61 25.18
CA MET A 2 37.03 -6.33 23.90
C MET A 2 38.30 -7.21 23.84
N ARG A 3 38.12 -8.50 23.52
CA ARG A 3 39.18 -9.51 23.61
C ARG A 3 40.05 -9.64 22.35
N SER A 4 39.71 -8.93 21.26
CA SER A 4 40.31 -9.12 19.94
C SER A 4 40.59 -7.80 19.22
N LEU A 5 41.59 -7.82 18.34
CA LEU A 5 41.96 -6.68 17.49
C LEU A 5 40.96 -6.54 16.32
N ILE A 6 40.54 -5.31 16.04
CA ILE A 6 39.64 -4.98 14.92
C ILE A 6 40.50 -4.51 13.76
N PHE A 7 40.33 -5.10 12.58
CA PHE A 7 40.99 -4.65 11.36
C PHE A 7 40.31 -3.38 10.83
N ILE A 8 41.10 -2.32 10.66
CA ILE A 8 40.63 -1.01 10.16
C ILE A 8 41.58 -0.59 9.03
N GLY A 9 41.02 -0.13 7.92
CA GLY A 9 41.78 0.34 6.77
C GLY A 9 40.98 1.30 5.89
N PRO A 10 41.65 2.15 5.10
CA PRO A 10 40.98 3.10 4.21
C PRO A 10 40.27 2.36 3.07
N THR A 11 39.00 2.69 2.83
CA THR A 11 38.20 2.13 1.73
C THR A 11 37.42 3.26 1.05
N PHE A 12 37.37 3.25 -0.28
CA PHE A 12 36.53 4.19 -1.04
C PHE A 12 35.09 3.69 -1.09
N TYR A 13 34.16 4.51 -0.61
CA TYR A 13 32.72 4.24 -0.69
C TYR A 13 32.08 5.13 -1.75
N GLN A 14 31.17 4.55 -2.53
CA GLN A 14 30.32 5.29 -3.47
C GLN A 14 28.90 5.36 -2.91
N ARG A 15 28.29 6.55 -3.01
CA ARG A 15 26.89 6.76 -2.61
C ARG A 15 25.96 6.41 -3.77
N LEU A 16 24.99 5.53 -3.51
CA LEU A 16 23.91 5.24 -4.45
C LEU A 16 22.85 6.35 -4.42
N ILE A 17 22.26 6.65 -5.58
CA ILE A 17 21.32 7.77 -5.76
C ILE A 17 19.88 7.45 -5.33
N HIS A 18 19.48 6.18 -5.36
CA HIS A 18 18.10 5.80 -5.10
C HIS A 18 17.84 5.70 -3.60
N MET A 19 16.93 6.55 -3.12
CA MET A 19 16.52 6.56 -1.72
C MET A 19 15.24 5.74 -1.53
N ALA A 20 15.08 5.10 -0.37
CA ALA A 20 13.86 4.38 -0.02
C ALA A 20 12.68 5.33 0.22
N GLU A 21 12.97 6.55 0.67
CA GLU A 21 11.99 7.61 0.91
C GLU A 21 11.15 7.93 -0.35
N ASP A 22 11.79 7.95 -1.52
CA ASP A 22 11.14 8.18 -2.81
C ASP A 22 10.17 7.07 -3.22
N LYS A 23 10.14 5.94 -2.50
CA LYS A 23 9.33 4.76 -2.81
C LYS A 23 8.13 4.58 -1.87
N VAL A 24 8.00 5.33 -0.79
CA VAL A 24 6.86 5.19 0.15
C VAL A 24 5.54 5.59 -0.51
N LYS A 25 4.52 4.73 -0.51
CA LYS A 25 3.20 4.99 -1.12
C LYS A 25 2.09 4.73 -0.10
N PHE A 26 1.22 5.71 0.13
CA PHE A 26 0.04 5.59 0.98
C PHE A 26 -1.15 6.29 0.33
N ARG A 27 -2.36 5.81 0.60
CA ARG A 27 -3.61 6.40 0.11
C ARG A 27 -4.74 6.08 1.09
N ASN A 28 -5.57 7.09 1.35
CA ASN A 28 -6.79 6.96 2.16
C ASN A 28 -8.03 7.06 1.26
N THR A 29 -8.16 8.20 0.59
CA THR A 29 -9.13 8.51 -0.46
C THR A 29 -8.40 9.26 -1.58
N GLY A 30 -8.99 9.34 -2.77
CA GLY A 30 -8.33 10.00 -3.90
C GLY A 30 -9.07 9.85 -5.22
N PRO A 31 -8.45 10.29 -6.35
CA PRO A 31 -9.09 10.25 -7.65
C PRO A 31 -9.37 8.81 -8.09
N VAL A 32 -10.49 8.64 -8.79
CA VAL A 32 -10.95 7.39 -9.40
C VAL A 32 -11.08 7.55 -10.91
N HIS A 33 -10.93 6.46 -11.63
CA HIS A 33 -11.09 6.43 -13.08
C HIS A 33 -12.58 6.55 -13.45
N PRO A 34 -12.97 7.41 -14.40
CA PRO A 34 -14.38 7.69 -14.68
C PRO A 34 -15.15 6.47 -15.24
N LEU A 35 -14.49 5.59 -15.99
CA LEU A 35 -15.12 4.41 -16.58
C LEU A 35 -15.34 3.29 -15.56
N THR A 36 -14.31 2.94 -14.79
CA THR A 36 -14.31 1.76 -13.91
C THR A 36 -14.62 2.11 -12.47
N ARG A 37 -14.57 3.40 -12.11
CA ARG A 37 -14.66 3.91 -10.73
C ARG A 37 -13.57 3.38 -9.78
N GLN A 38 -12.56 2.72 -10.32
CA GLN A 38 -11.40 2.23 -9.57
C GLN A 38 -10.39 3.33 -9.26
N PRO A 39 -9.61 3.23 -8.17
CA PRO A 39 -8.47 4.09 -7.91
C PRO A 39 -7.47 4.13 -9.08
N VAL A 40 -7.01 5.33 -9.44
CA VAL A 40 -6.00 5.53 -10.51
C VAL A 40 -4.66 4.89 -10.11
N ALA A 41 -3.87 4.39 -11.09
CA ALA A 41 -2.60 3.72 -10.81
C ALA A 41 -1.43 4.66 -10.43
N ASP A 42 -1.49 5.92 -10.88
CA ASP A 42 -0.37 6.87 -10.83
C ASP A 42 0.01 7.31 -9.40
N ARG A 43 1.27 7.10 -9.02
CA ARG A 43 1.83 7.51 -7.71
C ARG A 43 1.73 9.02 -7.49
N LYS A 44 1.98 9.83 -8.52
CA LYS A 44 1.95 11.31 -8.40
C LYS A 44 0.54 11.84 -8.12
N ARG A 45 -0.48 11.07 -8.48
CA ARG A 45 -1.91 11.39 -8.29
C ARG A 45 -2.50 10.69 -7.08
N PHE A 46 -1.68 10.32 -6.10
CA PHE A 46 -2.10 9.54 -4.93
C PHE A 46 -2.85 8.27 -5.33
N GLY A 47 -2.36 7.57 -6.35
CA GLY A 47 -3.00 6.38 -6.91
C GLY A 47 -3.10 5.21 -5.93
N GLY A 48 -4.07 4.33 -6.17
CA GLY A 48 -4.26 3.11 -5.38
C GLY A 48 -3.14 2.08 -5.58
N VAL A 49 -3.05 1.13 -4.66
CA VAL A 49 -2.21 -0.07 -4.81
C VAL A 49 -3.06 -1.16 -5.44
N LYS A 50 -2.53 -1.82 -6.47
CA LYS A 50 -3.23 -2.93 -7.11
C LYS A 50 -3.17 -4.15 -6.21
N PHE A 51 -4.34 -4.66 -5.83
CA PHE A 51 -4.47 -5.99 -5.26
C PHE A 51 -4.60 -6.98 -6.42
N GLY A 52 -3.60 -7.85 -6.59
CA GLY A 52 -3.52 -8.77 -7.72
C GLY A 52 -4.21 -10.10 -7.46
N GLU A 53 -4.12 -10.96 -8.46
CA GLU A 53 -4.71 -12.31 -8.41
C GLU A 53 -3.98 -13.19 -7.39
N MET A 54 -2.66 -13.04 -7.26
CA MET A 54 -1.86 -13.80 -6.31
C MET A 54 -2.26 -13.50 -4.86
N GLU A 55 -2.51 -12.23 -4.55
CA GLU A 55 -2.94 -11.80 -3.23
C GLU A 55 -4.37 -12.28 -2.92
N ARG A 56 -5.25 -12.30 -3.93
CA ARG A 56 -6.59 -12.89 -3.83
C ARG A 56 -6.51 -14.38 -3.51
N ASP A 57 -5.70 -15.13 -4.26
CA ASP A 57 -5.59 -16.58 -4.11
C ASP A 57 -5.00 -16.95 -2.73
N CYS A 58 -4.06 -16.13 -2.23
CA CYS A 58 -3.55 -16.27 -0.87
C CYS A 58 -4.66 -16.09 0.19
N LEU A 59 -5.49 -15.03 0.08
CA LEU A 59 -6.60 -14.82 1.03
C LEU A 59 -7.68 -15.91 0.94
N LEU A 60 -7.94 -16.42 -0.26
CA LEU A 60 -8.85 -17.56 -0.46
C LEU A 60 -8.33 -18.83 0.23
N ALA A 61 -7.03 -19.12 0.08
CA ALA A 61 -6.41 -20.28 0.74
C ALA A 61 -6.48 -20.20 2.27
N HIS A 62 -6.45 -18.99 2.85
CA HIS A 62 -6.62 -18.76 4.29
C HIS A 62 -8.08 -18.75 4.74
N GLY A 63 -9.05 -18.92 3.84
CA GLY A 63 -10.48 -18.85 4.17
C GLY A 63 -10.98 -17.44 4.55
N ALA A 64 -10.22 -16.39 4.23
CA ALA A 64 -10.50 -15.02 4.64
C ALA A 64 -11.46 -14.30 3.67
N ALA A 65 -12.64 -14.89 3.43
CA ALA A 65 -13.62 -14.40 2.45
C ALA A 65 -14.14 -12.98 2.76
N ALA A 66 -14.34 -12.65 4.04
CA ALA A 66 -14.77 -11.31 4.45
C ALA A 66 -13.73 -10.23 4.11
N ASN A 67 -12.45 -10.51 4.33
CA ASN A 67 -11.35 -9.60 3.99
C ASN A 67 -11.22 -9.43 2.47
N LEU A 68 -11.40 -10.51 1.71
CA LEU A 68 -11.39 -10.45 0.25
C LEU A 68 -12.52 -9.56 -0.27
N HIS A 69 -13.74 -9.70 0.27
CA HIS A 69 -14.87 -8.86 -0.09
C HIS A 69 -14.61 -7.38 0.24
N GLU A 70 -14.06 -7.08 1.41
CA GLU A 70 -13.71 -5.71 1.79
C GLU A 70 -12.69 -5.09 0.80
N ARG A 71 -11.63 -5.84 0.46
CA ARG A 71 -10.56 -5.35 -0.42
C ARG A 71 -10.97 -5.20 -1.88
N LEU A 72 -11.74 -6.15 -2.41
CA LEU A 72 -12.11 -6.19 -3.84
C LEU A 72 -13.42 -5.47 -4.17
N PHE A 73 -14.28 -5.22 -3.19
CA PHE A 73 -15.58 -4.60 -3.41
C PHE A 73 -15.76 -3.32 -2.60
N THR A 74 -15.72 -3.41 -1.27
CA THR A 74 -16.04 -2.27 -0.38
C THR A 74 -15.07 -1.09 -0.56
N LEU A 75 -13.77 -1.36 -0.77
CA LEU A 75 -12.73 -0.33 -0.83
C LEU A 75 -12.30 0.08 -2.25
N SER A 76 -12.78 -0.61 -3.28
CA SER A 76 -12.41 -0.37 -4.69
C SER A 76 -13.54 0.31 -5.47
N ASP A 77 -14.65 -0.41 -5.69
CA ASP A 77 -15.68 -0.11 -6.69
C ASP A 77 -17.10 -0.05 -6.12
N PHE A 78 -17.20 -0.01 -4.79
CA PHE A 78 -18.47 0.09 -4.11
C PHE A 78 -19.27 1.29 -4.63
N SER A 79 -20.39 0.99 -5.27
CA SER A 79 -21.37 2.00 -5.67
C SER A 79 -22.75 1.54 -5.26
N HIS A 80 -23.35 2.24 -4.30
CA HIS A 80 -24.79 2.16 -4.10
C HIS A 80 -25.45 2.81 -5.34
N MET A 81 -26.30 2.07 -6.03
CA MET A 81 -27.27 2.68 -6.94
C MET A 81 -28.26 3.51 -6.09
N GLY A 82 -27.88 4.76 -5.75
CA GLY A 82 -28.81 5.73 -5.18
C GLY A 82 -28.33 6.70 -4.09
N GLN A 83 -27.13 6.60 -3.50
CA GLN A 83 -26.69 7.58 -2.47
C GLN A 83 -25.17 7.82 -2.48
N SER A 84 -24.78 9.09 -2.46
CA SER A 84 -23.40 9.57 -2.32
C SER A 84 -22.93 9.44 -0.88
N PHE A 85 -22.00 8.51 -0.60
CA PHE A 85 -21.36 8.40 0.71
C PHE A 85 -19.85 8.59 0.64
N SER A 86 -19.36 9.45 1.54
CA SER A 86 -17.95 9.63 1.85
C SER A 86 -17.41 8.38 2.56
N VAL A 87 -16.43 7.71 1.94
CA VAL A 87 -15.74 6.56 2.54
C VAL A 87 -14.92 7.06 3.73
N ARG A 88 -15.35 6.72 4.95
CA ARG A 88 -14.56 6.89 6.17
C ARG A 88 -13.47 5.83 6.17
N SER A 89 -12.23 6.27 6.10
CA SER A 89 -11.09 5.39 6.34
C SER A 89 -10.65 5.54 7.79
N TYR A 90 -10.56 4.41 8.49
CA TYR A 90 -10.00 4.35 9.83
C TYR A 90 -8.50 4.70 9.78
N SER A 91 -8.13 5.76 10.50
CA SER A 91 -6.75 6.16 10.73
C SER A 91 -6.08 5.11 11.63
N VAL A 92 -4.95 4.57 11.21
CA VAL A 92 -4.08 3.65 11.98
C VAL A 92 -3.33 4.42 13.09
N ARG A 93 -4.05 5.20 13.91
CA ARG A 93 -3.52 6.01 15.02
C ARG A 93 -4.14 5.67 16.38
N GLU A 94 -4.72 4.48 16.55
CA GLU A 94 -5.31 4.01 17.83
C GLU A 94 -4.53 2.86 18.49
N PHE A 95 -3.24 2.66 18.18
CA PHE A 95 -2.41 1.62 18.81
C PHE A 95 -1.10 2.15 19.43
N LEU A 96 -1.09 3.40 19.91
CA LEU A 96 -0.06 3.93 20.82
C LEU A 96 -0.71 4.61 22.02
#